data_AF-A0A6V7UW20-F1
#
_entry.id   AF-A0A6V7UW20-F1
#
_cell.length_a   1.000
_cell.length_b   1.000
_cell.length_c   1.000
_cell.angle_alpha   90.00
_cell.angle_beta   90.00
_cell.angle_gamma   90.00
#
_symmetry.space_group_name_H-M   'P 1'
#
loop_
_entity.id
_entity.type
_entity.pdbx_description
1 polymer ?
#
loop_
_entity_poly.entity_id
_entity_poly.type
_entity_poly.pdbx_seq_one_letter_code
_entity_poly.pdbx_strand_id
1 'polypeptide(L)'
;MLFKRIIYLSKLPLKLNKFKNASTAPVPEEAIQQSKYKCPFTGFIIDTISKHLYDGRCCGNGCRHCAYQLEGCNEEVKSSLVWNGAYYV
;
A
#
# COMPACT_ATOMS: atom_id res chain seq x y z
N MET A 1 0.30 36.74 -35.00
CA MET A 1 0.30 37.41 -33.67
C MET A 1 -0.85 36.81 -32.88
N LEU A 2 -0.77 36.22 -31.68
CA LEU A 2 0.26 36.01 -30.68
C LEU A 2 -0.24 34.82 -29.80
N PHE A 3 0.63 33.83 -29.58
CA PHE A 3 0.82 33.02 -28.36
C PHE A 3 -0.33 32.24 -27.68
N LYS A 4 -0.13 30.91 -27.73
CA LYS A 4 -0.43 29.88 -26.71
C LYS A 4 -0.52 30.41 -25.27
N ARG A 5 -1.51 29.91 -24.51
CA ARG A 5 -1.53 29.97 -23.03
C ARG A 5 -2.19 28.68 -22.51
N ILE A 6 -1.52 27.54 -22.60
CA ILE A 6 -0.80 26.89 -21.48
C ILE A 6 -1.43 27.24 -20.11
N ILE A 7 -2.17 26.25 -19.60
CA ILE A 7 -2.18 25.72 -18.22
C ILE A 7 -1.77 26.73 -17.14
N TYR A 8 -2.69 27.06 -16.22
CA TYR A 8 -2.35 27.22 -14.81
C TYR A 8 -3.60 27.24 -13.92
N LEU A 9 -4.14 26.05 -13.61
CA LEU A 9 -4.91 25.82 -12.38
C LEU A 9 -3.94 25.97 -11.20
N SER A 10 -3.69 27.18 -10.74
CA SER A 10 -3.06 27.39 -9.44
C SER A 10 -3.77 28.48 -8.68
N LYS A 11 -3.88 28.24 -7.36
CA LYS A 11 -4.27 29.16 -6.28
C LYS A 11 -5.59 28.82 -5.58
N LEU A 12 -5.90 27.54 -5.43
CA LEU A 12 -6.40 27.12 -4.11
C LEU A 12 -5.19 26.65 -3.30
N PRO A 13 -4.74 27.41 -2.28
CA PRO A 13 -3.80 26.87 -1.32
C PRO A 13 -4.57 25.76 -0.59
N LEU A 14 -4.33 24.50 -0.98
CA LEU A 14 -4.56 23.38 -0.08
C LEU A 14 -3.73 23.71 1.16
N LYS A 15 -4.41 24.21 2.21
CA LYS A 15 -3.83 24.32 3.53
C LYS A 15 -3.47 22.89 3.92
N LEU A 16 -2.21 22.53 3.68
CA LEU A 16 -1.54 21.45 4.36
C LEU A 16 -1.59 21.83 5.84
N ASN A 17 -2.69 21.45 6.49
CA ASN A 17 -2.70 21.33 7.93
C ASN A 17 -1.57 20.36 8.23
N LYS A 18 -0.44 20.90 8.72
CA LYS A 18 0.62 20.10 9.30
C LYS A 18 -0.07 19.19 10.30
N PHE A 19 -0.19 17.91 9.95
CA PHE A 19 -0.54 16.87 10.91
C PHE A 19 0.54 16.97 11.98
N LYS A 20 0.17 17.58 13.11
CA LYS A 20 1.04 17.71 14.26
C LYS A 20 1.19 16.29 14.79
N ASN A 21 2.30 15.66 14.41
CA ASN A 21 3.01 14.63 15.17
C ASN A 21 2.09 13.58 15.80
N ALA A 22 1.58 12.70 14.95
CA ALA A 22 1.16 11.36 15.38
C ALA A 22 2.42 10.52 15.63
N SER A 23 2.94 10.46 16.86
CA SER A 23 3.85 9.37 17.28
C SER A 23 4.38 9.51 18.72
N THR A 24 3.54 9.46 19.75
CA THR A 24 3.97 8.94 21.08
C THR A 24 2.85 8.31 21.90
N ALA A 25 1.62 8.20 21.37
CA ALA A 25 0.63 7.36 22.03
C ALA A 25 1.12 5.90 21.92
N PRO A 26 1.25 5.15 23.04
CA PRO A 26 1.42 3.72 22.94
C PRO A 26 0.23 3.19 22.14
N VAL A 27 0.52 2.63 20.97
CA VAL A 27 -0.46 1.84 20.23
C VAL A 27 -0.96 0.78 21.22
N PRO A 28 -2.28 0.60 21.41
CA PRO A 28 -2.78 -0.44 22.31
C PRO A 28 -2.04 -1.75 22.03
N GLU A 29 -1.61 -2.49 23.05
CA GLU A 29 -0.87 -3.76 22.91
C GLU A 29 -1.65 -4.77 22.03
N GLU A 30 -2.97 -4.61 21.96
CA GLU A 30 -3.90 -5.35 21.11
C GLU A 30 -3.94 -4.90 19.63
N ALA A 31 -3.37 -3.73 19.32
CA ALA A 31 -3.03 -3.29 17.96
C ALA A 31 -1.67 -3.84 17.49
N ILE A 32 -1.06 -4.77 18.24
CA ILE A 32 0.04 -5.59 17.75
C ILE A 32 -0.54 -6.56 16.71
N GLN A 33 -0.56 -6.05 15.48
CA GLN A 33 -0.11 -6.76 14.31
C GLN A 33 -0.91 -8.03 13.95
N GLN A 34 -2.13 -7.86 13.42
CA GLN A 34 -2.65 -8.86 12.47
C GLN A 34 -1.79 -8.80 11.20
N SER A 35 -0.66 -9.50 11.24
CA SER A 35 0.31 -9.60 10.14
C SER A 35 -0.17 -10.54 9.03
N LYS A 36 -1.27 -11.26 9.27
CA LYS A 36 -1.81 -12.27 8.36
C LYS A 36 -3.33 -12.29 8.43
N TYR A 37 -3.97 -12.57 7.31
CA TYR A 37 -5.42 -12.81 7.23
C TYR A 37 -5.72 -14.02 6.34
N LYS A 38 -6.88 -14.64 6.56
CA LYS A 38 -7.37 -15.70 5.67
C LYS A 38 -8.07 -15.08 4.47
N CYS A 39 -7.56 -15.35 3.27
CA CYS A 39 -8.17 -14.88 2.04
C CYS A 39 -9.55 -15.52 1.86
N PRO A 40 -10.63 -14.73 1.66
CA PRO A 40 -11.98 -15.27 1.50
C PRO A 40 -12.15 -16.05 0.19
N PHE A 41 -11.36 -15.73 -0.85
CA PHE A 41 -11.47 -16.37 -2.16
C PHE A 41 -10.67 -17.65 -2.26
N THR A 42 -9.46 -17.68 -1.70
CA THR A 42 -8.54 -18.80 -1.86
C THR A 42 -8.40 -19.65 -0.59
N GLY A 43 -8.87 -19.15 0.56
CA GLY A 43 -8.73 -19.82 1.85
C GLY A 43 -7.30 -19.83 2.43
N PHE A 44 -6.32 -19.31 1.69
CA PHE A 44 -4.92 -19.24 2.14
C PHE A 44 -4.72 -18.17 3.20
N ILE A 45 -3.73 -18.39 4.06
CA ILE A 45 -3.24 -17.40 5.00
C ILE A 45 -2.24 -16.52 4.24
N ILE A 46 -2.56 -15.24 4.11
CA ILE A 46 -1.76 -14.27 3.37
C ILE A 46 -1.23 -13.21 4.34
N ASP A 47 0.03 -12.82 4.18
CA ASP A 47 0.62 -11.70 4.93
C ASP A 47 -0.06 -10.38 4.56
N THR A 48 -0.26 -9.49 5.52
CA THR A 48 -0.84 -8.17 5.25
C THR A 48 0.21 -7.24 4.65
N ILE A 49 -0.23 -6.13 4.04
CA ILE A 49 0.72 -5.13 3.53
C ILE A 49 1.59 -4.54 4.66
N SER A 50 1.03 -4.39 5.86
CA SER A 50 1.76 -3.98 7.06
C SER A 50 2.93 -4.91 7.36
N LYS A 51 2.76 -6.22 7.16
CA LYS A 51 3.83 -7.21 7.31
C LYS A 51 4.91 -7.04 6.24
N HIS A 52 4.54 -6.80 4.98
CA HIS A 52 5.53 -6.51 3.92
C HIS A 52 6.31 -5.22 4.19
N LEU A 53 5.65 -4.16 4.65
CA LEU A 53 6.30 -2.90 5.00
C LEU A 53 7.25 -3.07 6.18
N TYR A 54 6.83 -3.83 7.21
CA TYR A 54 7.68 -4.15 8.35
C TYR A 54 8.90 -4.99 7.95
N ASP A 55 8.71 -6.01 7.10
CA ASP A 55 9.80 -6.88 6.66
C ASP A 55 10.70 -6.24 5.60
N GLY A 56 10.28 -5.13 4.99
CA GLY A 56 11.06 -4.44 3.97
C GLY A 56 11.19 -5.18 2.63
N ARG A 57 10.39 -6.25 2.39
CA ARG A 57 10.57 -7.12 1.21
C ARG A 57 9.30 -7.80 0.71
N CYS A 58 9.34 -8.25 -0.55
CA CYS A 58 8.34 -9.15 -1.14
C CYS A 58 8.42 -10.55 -0.53
N CYS A 59 7.29 -11.22 -0.31
CA CYS A 59 7.24 -12.59 0.21
C CYS A 59 7.38 -13.68 -0.88
N GLY A 60 7.30 -13.34 -2.17
CA GLY A 60 7.41 -14.30 -3.28
C GLY A 60 6.16 -15.13 -3.56
N ASN A 61 5.09 -15.01 -2.76
CA ASN A 61 3.89 -15.85 -2.88
C ASN A 61 2.81 -15.32 -3.84
N GLY A 62 3.02 -14.20 -4.53
CA GLY A 62 2.00 -13.67 -5.45
C GLY A 62 0.83 -12.98 -4.74
N CYS A 63 1.11 -12.12 -3.75
CA CYS A 63 0.07 -11.41 -3.02
C CYS A 63 -0.46 -10.18 -3.79
N ARG A 64 -1.79 -10.00 -3.82
CA ARG A 64 -2.44 -8.91 -4.57
C ARG A 64 -2.18 -7.51 -3.99
N HIS A 65 -1.63 -7.42 -2.79
CA HIS A 65 -1.38 -6.17 -2.06
C HIS A 65 0.12 -5.96 -1.79
N CYS A 66 0.99 -6.55 -2.63
CA CYS A 66 2.43 -6.38 -2.51
C CYS A 66 2.83 -4.91 -2.75
N ALA A 67 3.50 -4.28 -1.78
CA ALA A 67 4.06 -2.94 -1.95
C ALA A 67 5.30 -2.91 -2.87
N TYR A 68 5.96 -4.06 -3.06
CA TYR A 68 7.21 -4.22 -3.81
C TYR A 68 7.00 -4.83 -5.20
N GLN A 69 5.85 -4.59 -5.82
CA GLN A 69 5.57 -4.96 -7.22
C GLN A 69 5.87 -6.44 -7.54
N LEU A 70 5.64 -7.33 -6.57
CA LEU A 70 5.89 -8.77 -6.73
C LEU A 70 7.33 -9.12 -7.15
N GLU A 71 8.33 -8.32 -6.76
CA GLU A 71 9.75 -8.48 -7.14
C GLU A 71 10.26 -9.92 -6.97
N GLY A 72 9.87 -10.60 -5.87
CA GLY A 72 10.27 -11.96 -5.56
C GLY A 72 9.46 -13.08 -6.24
N CYS A 73 8.55 -12.75 -7.16
CA CYS A 73 7.71 -13.71 -7.87
C CYS A 73 8.17 -13.92 -9.32
N ASN A 74 7.82 -15.06 -9.90
CA ASN A 74 8.02 -15.35 -11.31
C ASN A 74 7.14 -14.45 -12.20
N GLU A 75 7.56 -14.20 -13.44
CA GLU A 75 6.85 -13.33 -14.39
C GLU A 75 5.42 -13.82 -14.73
N GLU A 76 5.21 -15.14 -14.74
CA GLU A 76 3.89 -15.77 -14.90
C GLU A 76 2.92 -15.34 -13.79
N VAL A 77 3.41 -15.25 -12.56
CA VAL A 77 2.64 -14.82 -11.39
C VAL A 77 2.40 -13.31 -11.44
N LYS A 78 3.42 -12.53 -11.82
CA LYS A 78 3.30 -11.06 -11.94
C LYS A 78 2.24 -10.65 -12.96
N SER A 79 2.19 -11.34 -14.10
CA SER A 79 1.26 -11.04 -15.20
C SER A 79 -0.17 -11.52 -14.94
N SER A 80 -0.35 -12.56 -14.10
CA SER A 80 -1.68 -13.10 -13.78
C SER A 80 -2.36 -12.38 -12.61
N LEU A 81 -1.63 -11.57 -11.85
CA LEU A 81 -2.15 -10.88 -10.67
C LEU A 81 -2.45 -9.41 -10.97
N VAL A 82 -3.67 -9.00 -10.63
CA VAL A 82 -4.05 -7.60 -10.59
C VAL A 82 -3.87 -7.10 -9.16
N TRP A 83 -3.13 -6.00 -9.02
CA TRP A 83 -2.95 -5.35 -7.73
C TRP A 83 -4.31 -4.90 -7.17
N ASN A 84 -4.56 -5.23 -5.90
CA ASN A 84 -5.78 -4.89 -5.19
C ASN A 84 -5.44 -4.40 -3.79
N GLY A 85 -5.57 -3.09 -3.60
CA GLY A 85 -5.37 -2.42 -2.32
C GLY A 85 -6.45 -2.73 -1.28
N ALA A 86 -7.63 -3.28 -1.62
CA ALA A 86 -8.69 -3.49 -0.63
C ALA A 86 -8.28 -4.39 0.57
N TYR A 87 -7.16 -5.09 0.47
CA TYR A 87 -6.56 -5.92 1.51
C TYR A 87 -5.49 -5.18 2.34
N TYR A 88 -5.73 -3.90 2.69
CA TYR A 88 -4.87 -3.08 3.56
C TYR A 88 -4.96 -3.42 5.05
N VAL A 89 -5.89 -4.31 5.45
CA VAL A 89 -6.21 -4.60 6.86
C VAL A 89 -5.08 -5.34 7.56
#